data_AF-A0A7V3BLL4-F1
#
_entry.id   AF-A0A7V3BLL4-F1
#
_cell.length_a   1.000
_cell.length_b   1.000
_cell.length_c   1.000
_cell.angle_alpha   90.00
_cell.angle_beta   90.00
_cell.angle_gamma   90.00
#
_symmetry.space_group_name_H-M   'P 1'
#
loop_
_entity.id
_entity.type
_entity.pdbx_description
1 polymer ?
#
loop_
_entity_poly.entity_id
_entity_poly.type
_entity_poly.pdbx_seq_one_letter_code
_entity_poly.pdbx_strand_id
1 'polypeptide(L)'
;MQRILSGQQGRTLPGHGGATAFRRLPTERPLIDGRFDWTMVFLSAWFVAGVFLDGWAHNHVPELESFFTPWHAVFYSGYAAVSGFLLTALLRHRRQGFGWRQALPVGYELSLWGVGIFLIGGIGDMVWHELFGIEAGSLRGGQVRPAIDKWHLFCKDNRQHCARRGLSS
;
A
#
# COMPACT_ATOMS: atom_id res chain seq x y z
N MET A 1 31.81 65.05 -3.20
CA MET A 1 31.71 64.93 -1.73
C MET A 1 31.81 63.44 -1.39
N GLN A 2 32.93 62.76 -1.67
CA GLN A 2 34.12 62.51 -0.83
C GLN A 2 33.87 61.93 0.58
N ARG A 3 34.65 60.85 0.88
CA ARG A 3 35.03 60.24 2.19
C ARG A 3 33.99 59.26 2.79
N ILE A 4 34.31 58.03 3.23
CA ILE A 4 35.47 57.51 3.97
C ILE A 4 35.69 55.99 3.71
N LEU A 5 36.96 55.59 3.62
CA LEU A 5 37.47 54.21 3.63
C LEU A 5 37.52 53.64 5.06
N SER A 6 37.13 52.37 5.24
CA SER A 6 37.62 51.49 6.31
C SER A 6 37.29 50.06 5.88
N GLY A 7 38.22 49.15 5.59
CA GLY A 7 39.38 48.83 6.41
C GLY A 7 39.09 47.59 7.25
N GLN A 8 38.88 46.43 6.62
CA GLN A 8 39.02 45.12 7.30
C GLN A 8 39.76 44.13 6.39
N GLN A 9 41.08 44.28 6.37
CA GLN A 9 41.99 43.15 6.19
C GLN A 9 42.28 42.55 7.56
N GLY A 10 42.21 41.21 7.67
CA GLY A 10 42.96 40.47 8.69
C GLY A 10 42.19 39.40 9.47
N ARG A 11 42.07 38.19 8.90
CA ARG A 11 42.50 36.95 9.57
C ARG A 11 42.46 35.76 8.62
N THR A 12 43.60 35.51 7.95
CA THR A 12 43.93 34.16 7.47
C THR A 12 44.50 33.38 8.64
N LEU A 13 43.73 32.42 9.16
CA LEU A 13 44.25 31.38 10.05
C LEU A 13 44.57 30.15 9.20
N PRO A 14 45.83 29.66 9.16
CA PRO A 14 46.12 28.34 8.63
C PRO A 14 45.89 27.31 9.74
N GLY A 15 44.88 26.47 9.55
CA GLY A 15 44.55 25.39 10.48
C GLY A 15 44.29 24.10 9.73
N HIS A 16 45.33 23.27 9.60
CA HIS A 16 45.22 21.87 9.23
C HIS A 16 44.48 21.09 10.33
N GLY A 17 43.45 20.34 9.95
CA GLY A 17 42.75 19.40 10.81
C GLY A 17 41.42 19.02 10.18
N GLY A 18 41.32 17.78 9.70
CA GLY A 18 40.21 17.29 8.89
C GLY A 18 38.85 17.48 9.57
N ALA A 19 38.17 18.57 9.22
CA ALA A 19 36.74 18.62 9.37
C ALA A 19 36.17 17.65 8.32
N THR A 20 35.87 16.42 8.75
CA THR A 20 34.86 15.61 8.07
C THR A 20 33.68 16.53 7.80
N ALA A 21 33.51 16.92 6.54
CA ALA A 21 32.41 17.76 6.11
C ALA A 21 31.15 17.01 6.55
N PHE A 22 30.52 17.46 7.63
CA PHE A 22 29.24 16.94 8.07
C PHE A 22 28.30 17.25 6.91
N ARG A 23 28.06 16.24 6.07
CA ARG A 23 27.18 16.36 4.92
C ARG A 23 25.86 16.82 5.50
N ARG A 24 25.57 18.11 5.32
CA ARG A 24 24.33 18.73 5.80
C ARG A 24 23.24 17.97 5.06
N LEU A 25 22.58 17.04 5.76
CA LEU A 25 21.46 16.31 5.19
C LEU A 25 20.47 17.38 4.74
N PRO A 26 19.96 17.35 3.50
CA PRO A 26 18.97 18.31 3.06
C PRO A 26 17.84 18.32 4.10
N THR A 27 17.72 19.42 4.83
CA THR A 27 16.81 19.53 5.98
C THR A 27 15.42 19.93 5.51
N GLU A 28 15.37 20.61 4.37
CA GLU A 28 14.18 20.89 3.58
C GLU A 28 13.65 19.57 3.00
N ARG A 29 12.42 19.19 3.35
CA ARG A 29 11.72 18.10 2.65
C ARG A 29 11.58 18.49 1.17
N PRO A 30 11.63 17.52 0.23
CA PRO A 30 11.35 17.81 -1.17
C PRO A 30 9.99 18.53 -1.27
N LEU A 31 10.02 19.78 -1.74
CA LEU A 31 8.81 20.51 -2.06
C LEU A 31 8.09 19.77 -3.19
N ILE A 32 6.76 19.81 -3.14
CA ILE A 32 5.89 19.21 -4.15
C ILE A 32 6.32 19.67 -5.54
N ASP A 33 6.76 18.74 -6.38
CA ASP A 33 7.04 18.96 -7.80
C ASP A 33 5.74 18.70 -8.58
N GLY A 34 5.27 19.67 -9.36
CA GLY A 34 4.05 19.52 -10.15
C GLY A 34 4.08 18.29 -11.06
N ARG A 35 5.26 17.83 -11.50
CA ARG A 35 5.39 16.58 -12.26
C ARG A 35 5.08 15.34 -11.42
N PHE A 36 5.50 15.34 -10.15
CA PHE A 36 5.22 14.24 -9.22
C PHE A 36 3.71 14.14 -8.97
N ASP A 37 3.06 15.28 -8.73
CA ASP A 37 1.63 15.34 -8.49
C ASP A 37 0.81 14.91 -9.70
N TRP A 38 1.11 15.41 -10.89
CA TRP A 38 0.41 14.98 -12.10
C TRP A 38 0.63 13.51 -12.41
N THR A 39 1.82 12.97 -12.11
CA THR A 39 2.07 11.53 -12.23
C THR A 39 1.18 10.76 -11.25
N MET A 40 1.11 11.18 -9.98
CA MET A 40 0.24 10.54 -8.99
C MET A 40 -1.23 10.65 -9.36
N VAL A 41 -1.70 11.80 -9.84
CA VAL A 41 -3.06 11.98 -10.34
C VAL A 41 -3.37 10.98 -11.45
N PHE A 42 -2.49 10.85 -12.45
CA PHE A 42 -2.67 9.91 -13.55
C PHE A 42 -2.69 8.45 -13.06
N LEU A 43 -1.74 8.05 -12.22
CA LEU A 43 -1.65 6.68 -11.70
C LEU A 43 -2.84 6.35 -10.79
N SER A 44 -3.29 7.29 -9.96
CA SER A 44 -4.48 7.14 -9.13
C SER A 44 -5.75 7.08 -9.98
N ALA A 45 -5.85 7.88 -11.05
CA ALA A 45 -6.97 7.80 -11.98
C ALA A 45 -7.02 6.44 -12.69
N TRP A 46 -5.87 5.89 -13.11
CA TRP A 46 -5.78 4.51 -13.62
C TRP A 46 -6.30 3.52 -12.59
N PHE A 47 -5.77 3.57 -11.37
CA PHE A 47 -6.16 2.65 -10.30
C PHE A 47 -7.67 2.69 -10.03
N VAL A 48 -8.24 3.88 -9.88
CA VAL A 48 -9.68 4.08 -9.67
C VAL A 48 -10.49 3.60 -10.87
N ALA A 49 -10.08 3.91 -12.10
CA ALA A 49 -10.74 3.41 -13.30
C ALA A 49 -10.73 1.87 -13.35
N GLY A 50 -9.64 1.24 -12.93
CA GLY A 50 -9.54 -0.22 -12.77
C GLY A 50 -10.53 -0.76 -11.75
N VAL A 51 -10.68 -0.12 -10.58
CA VAL A 51 -11.70 -0.49 -9.57
C VAL A 51 -13.11 -0.43 -10.15
N PHE A 52 -13.44 0.65 -10.85
CA PHE A 52 -14.77 0.78 -11.45
C PHE A 52 -15.01 -0.21 -12.59
N LEU A 53 -13.97 -0.51 -13.38
CA LEU A 53 -14.04 -1.51 -14.44
C LEU A 53 -14.27 -2.91 -13.89
N ASP A 54 -13.54 -3.26 -12.82
CA ASP A 54 -13.68 -4.53 -12.12
C ASP A 54 -15.06 -4.67 -11.46
N GLY A 55 -15.51 -3.62 -10.77
CA GLY A 55 -16.86 -3.55 -10.23
C GLY A 55 -17.95 -3.64 -11.30
N TRP A 56 -17.76 -3.02 -12.47
CA TRP A 56 -18.68 -3.19 -13.60
C TRP A 56 -18.75 -4.64 -14.05
N ALA A 57 -17.60 -5.31 -14.19
CA ALA A 57 -17.53 -6.70 -14.62
C ALA A 57 -18.29 -7.62 -13.66
N HIS A 58 -18.10 -7.46 -12.35
CA HIS A 58 -18.84 -8.22 -11.33
C HIS A 58 -20.36 -8.06 -11.40
N ASN A 59 -20.87 -6.97 -11.98
CA ASN A 59 -22.31 -6.74 -12.12
C ASN A 59 -22.89 -7.19 -13.47
N HIS A 60 -22.05 -7.41 -14.50
CA HIS A 60 -22.53 -7.59 -15.88
C HIS A 60 -22.02 -8.85 -16.57
N VAL A 61 -20.92 -9.44 -16.08
CA VAL A 61 -20.34 -10.66 -16.65
C VAL A 61 -20.72 -11.84 -15.75
N PRO A 62 -21.51 -12.81 -16.26
CA PRO A 62 -21.88 -13.99 -15.49
C PRO A 62 -20.67 -14.84 -15.08
N GLU A 63 -20.76 -15.51 -13.93
CA GLU A 63 -19.82 -16.56 -13.49
C GLU A 63 -18.36 -16.08 -13.24
N LEU A 64 -18.17 -14.83 -12.81
CA LEU A 64 -16.88 -14.33 -12.31
C LEU A 64 -16.56 -14.87 -10.91
N GLU A 65 -16.22 -16.16 -10.84
CA GLU A 65 -15.91 -16.88 -9.58
C GLU A 65 -14.40 -17.01 -9.32
N SER A 66 -13.56 -16.20 -9.99
CA SER A 66 -12.10 -16.31 -9.91
C SER A 66 -11.45 -15.01 -9.47
N PHE A 67 -10.42 -15.12 -8.65
CA PHE A 67 -9.52 -14.04 -8.25
C PHE A 67 -8.71 -13.46 -9.41
N PHE A 68 -8.39 -14.27 -10.42
CA PHE A 68 -7.56 -13.84 -11.53
C PHE A 68 -8.40 -13.68 -12.79
N THR A 69 -8.78 -12.44 -13.07
CA THR A 69 -9.57 -12.08 -14.25
C THR A 69 -8.85 -10.98 -15.03
N PRO A 70 -9.14 -10.81 -16.33
CA PRO A 70 -8.61 -9.68 -17.08
C PRO A 70 -8.95 -8.31 -16.46
N TRP A 71 -10.09 -8.21 -15.76
CA TRP A 71 -10.55 -6.98 -15.10
C TRP A 71 -9.72 -6.69 -13.83
N HIS A 72 -9.50 -7.71 -13.00
CA HIS A 72 -8.56 -7.65 -11.89
C HIS A 72 -7.15 -7.27 -12.37
N ALA A 73 -6.71 -7.73 -13.54
CA ALA A 73 -5.40 -7.36 -14.06
C ALA A 73 -5.27 -5.83 -14.29
N VAL A 74 -6.31 -5.16 -14.80
CA VAL A 74 -6.31 -3.71 -14.97
C VAL A 74 -6.26 -3.01 -13.61
N PHE A 75 -7.10 -3.44 -12.67
CA PHE A 75 -7.12 -2.95 -11.30
C PHE A 75 -5.75 -3.12 -10.60
N TYR A 76 -5.21 -4.34 -10.58
CA TYR A 76 -3.93 -4.68 -9.97
C TYR A 76 -2.77 -3.92 -10.61
N SER A 77 -2.80 -3.71 -11.93
CA SER A 77 -1.78 -2.91 -12.61
C SER A 77 -1.77 -1.45 -12.15
N GLY A 78 -2.95 -0.84 -11.95
CA GLY A 78 -3.05 0.51 -11.40
C GLY A 78 -2.52 0.59 -9.97
N TYR A 79 -2.88 -0.39 -9.13
CA TYR A 79 -2.37 -0.49 -7.76
C TYR A 79 -0.84 -0.63 -7.74
N ALA A 80 -0.30 -1.54 -8.55
CA ALA A 80 1.13 -1.79 -8.66
C ALA A 80 1.89 -0.55 -9.16
N ALA A 81 1.32 0.20 -10.09
CA ALA A 81 1.92 1.42 -10.61
C ALA A 81 2.00 2.53 -9.52
N VAL A 82 0.91 2.78 -8.79
CA VAL A 82 0.90 3.72 -7.65
C VAL A 82 1.91 3.31 -6.59
N SER A 83 1.86 2.05 -6.17
CA SER A 83 2.73 1.49 -5.13
C SER A 83 4.19 1.55 -5.54
N GLY A 84 4.51 1.11 -6.76
CA GLY A 84 5.86 1.12 -7.32
C GLY A 84 6.43 2.53 -7.45
N PHE A 85 5.62 3.50 -7.87
CA PHE A 85 6.05 4.89 -7.96
C PHE A 85 6.41 5.47 -6.58
N LEU A 86 5.53 5.28 -5.58
CA LEU A 86 5.77 5.74 -4.20
C LEU A 86 7.00 5.06 -3.57
N LEU A 87 7.12 3.74 -3.71
CA LEU A 87 8.26 2.99 -3.17
C LEU A 87 9.56 3.39 -3.87
N THR A 88 9.54 3.61 -5.18
CA THR A 88 10.73 4.07 -5.92
C THR A 88 11.15 5.47 -5.46
N ALA A 89 10.20 6.39 -5.29
CA ALA A 89 10.47 7.72 -4.75
C ALA A 89 11.06 7.66 -3.34
N LEU A 90 10.44 6.87 -2.46
CA LEU A 90 10.91 6.63 -1.10
C LEU A 90 12.35 6.11 -1.10
N LEU A 91 12.63 5.03 -1.84
CA LEU A 91 13.96 4.43 -1.90
C LEU A 91 15.00 5.38 -2.48
N ARG A 92 14.66 6.16 -3.51
CA ARG A 92 15.58 7.16 -4.10
C ARG A 92 15.95 8.24 -3.09
N HIS A 93 14.99 8.81 -2.36
CA HIS A 93 15.28 9.83 -1.35
C HIS A 93 16.01 9.23 -0.14
N ARG A 94 15.69 7.99 0.27
CA ARG A 94 16.46 7.27 1.30
C ARG A 94 17.93 7.11 0.92
N ARG A 95 18.22 6.78 -0.35
CA ARG A 95 19.60 6.70 -0.88
C ARG A 95 20.31 8.05 -0.95
N GLN A 96 19.57 9.16 -1.01
CA GLN A 96 20.11 10.52 -0.96
C GLN A 96 20.39 11.02 0.46
N GLY A 97 20.00 10.25 1.49
CA GLY A 97 20.27 10.54 2.90
C GLY A 97 19.10 11.16 3.67
N PHE A 98 17.93 11.32 3.06
CA PHE A 98 16.73 11.82 3.75
C PHE A 98 16.26 10.83 4.83
N GLY A 99 15.84 11.35 5.99
CA GLY A 99 15.20 10.54 7.03
C GLY A 99 13.88 9.91 6.55
N TRP A 100 13.42 8.81 7.17
CA TRP A 100 12.20 8.10 6.76
C TRP A 100 10.96 9.02 6.66
N ARG A 101 10.79 9.96 7.60
CA ARG A 101 9.70 10.95 7.60
C ARG A 101 9.86 12.07 6.56
N GLN A 102 11.02 12.19 5.93
CA GLN A 102 11.34 13.24 4.95
C GLN A 102 11.57 12.68 3.55
N ALA A 103 11.52 11.35 3.40
CA ALA A 103 11.85 10.67 2.16
C ALA A 103 10.70 10.63 1.15
N LEU A 104 9.52 11.15 1.49
CA LEU A 104 8.44 11.42 0.55
C LEU A 104 8.05 12.91 0.61
N PRO A 105 7.51 13.47 -0.49
CA PRO A 105 6.94 14.80 -0.46
C PRO A 105 5.82 14.88 0.59
N VAL A 106 5.66 16.06 1.19
CA VAL A 106 4.64 16.31 2.22
C VAL A 106 3.26 15.94 1.67
N GLY A 107 2.48 15.19 2.45
CA GLY A 107 1.13 14.74 2.09
C GLY A 107 1.04 13.31 1.58
N TYR A 108 2.12 12.74 1.03
CA TYR A 108 2.13 11.37 0.50
C TYR A 108 2.38 10.28 1.53
N GLU A 109 2.61 10.66 2.80
CA GLU A 109 2.77 9.72 3.91
C GLU A 109 1.52 8.83 4.08
N LEU A 110 0.32 9.43 3.96
CA LEU A 110 -0.94 8.69 4.01
C LEU A 110 -1.13 7.78 2.81
N SER A 111 -0.67 8.18 1.63
CA SER A 111 -0.72 7.33 0.44
C SER A 111 0.09 6.06 0.63
N LEU A 112 1.26 6.14 1.29
CA LEU A 112 2.07 4.97 1.61
C LEU A 112 1.37 4.02 2.60
N TRP A 113 0.70 4.57 3.62
CA TRP A 113 -0.14 3.79 4.54
C TRP A 113 -1.31 3.14 3.81
N GLY A 114 -1.99 3.88 2.93
CA GLY A 114 -3.09 3.37 2.12
C GLY A 114 -2.66 2.18 1.26
N VAL A 115 -1.50 2.29 0.60
CA VAL A 115 -0.89 1.19 -0.16
C VAL A 115 -0.68 -0.04 0.74
N GLY A 116 -0.11 0.14 1.93
CA GLY A 116 0.15 -0.97 2.85
C GLY A 116 -1.13 -1.63 3.39
N ILE A 117 -2.11 -0.83 3.81
CA ILE A 117 -3.41 -1.32 4.29
C ILE A 117 -4.11 -2.09 3.18
N PHE A 118 -4.12 -1.54 1.97
CA PHE A 118 -4.73 -2.18 0.81
C PHE A 118 -4.07 -3.53 0.48
N LEU A 119 -2.73 -3.61 0.54
CA LEU A 119 -2.01 -4.88 0.31
C LEU A 119 -2.43 -5.94 1.32
N ILE A 120 -2.43 -5.58 2.60
CA ILE A 120 -2.79 -6.50 3.69
C ILE A 120 -4.24 -6.94 3.55
N GLY A 121 -5.14 -6.00 3.23
CA GLY A 121 -6.54 -6.29 2.96
C GLY A 121 -6.71 -7.25 1.80
N GLY A 122 -6.07 -6.99 0.66
CA GLY A 122 -6.16 -7.86 -0.53
C GLY A 122 -5.57 -9.26 -0.33
N ILE A 123 -4.46 -9.39 0.39
CA ILE A 123 -3.92 -10.71 0.74
C ILE A 123 -4.86 -11.43 1.71
N GLY A 124 -5.38 -10.72 2.71
CA GLY A 124 -6.34 -11.28 3.67
C GLY A 124 -7.62 -11.76 3.00
N ASP A 125 -8.13 -10.99 2.04
CA ASP A 125 -9.28 -11.32 1.21
C ASP A 125 -9.02 -12.58 0.37
N MET A 126 -7.88 -12.65 -0.33
CA MET A 126 -7.49 -13.85 -1.09
C MET A 126 -7.40 -15.10 -0.19
N VAL A 127 -6.70 -15.00 0.93
CA VAL A 127 -6.56 -16.10 1.90
C VAL A 127 -7.93 -16.51 2.44
N TRP A 128 -8.80 -15.53 2.73
CA TRP A 128 -10.16 -15.79 3.18
C TRP A 128 -10.93 -16.62 2.15
N HIS A 129 -10.86 -16.25 0.88
CA HIS A 129 -11.56 -16.95 -0.18
C HIS A 129 -11.01 -18.35 -0.46
N GLU A 130 -9.70 -18.59 -0.34
CA GLU A 130 -9.13 -19.93 -0.43
C GLU A 130 -9.54 -20.84 0.75
N LEU A 131 -9.58 -20.28 1.97
CA LEU A 131 -9.90 -21.03 3.17
C LEU A 131 -11.40 -21.30 3.32
N PHE A 132 -12.25 -20.32 3.00
CA PHE A 132 -13.67 -20.34 3.32
C PHE A 132 -14.60 -20.35 2.09
N GLY A 133 -14.10 -20.08 0.89
CA GLY A 133 -14.90 -19.99 -0.34
C GLY A 133 -15.71 -18.69 -0.46
N ILE A 134 -16.21 -18.39 -1.67
CA ILE A 134 -17.16 -17.30 -1.93
C ILE A 134 -18.58 -17.82 -1.63
N GLU A 135 -18.99 -17.84 -0.36
CA GLU A 135 -20.40 -18.08 -0.05
C GLU A 135 -21.16 -16.76 0.00
N ALA A 136 -21.52 -16.24 -1.17
CA ALA A 136 -22.47 -15.14 -1.31
C ALA A 136 -23.59 -15.51 -2.30
N GLY A 137 -24.55 -16.31 -1.83
CA GLY A 137 -25.97 -16.08 -2.06
C GLY A 137 -26.50 -15.96 -3.50
N SER A 138 -26.32 -16.97 -4.34
CA SER A 138 -27.24 -17.19 -5.47
C SER A 138 -28.24 -18.30 -5.12
N LEU A 139 -29.38 -17.92 -4.54
CA LEU A 139 -30.52 -18.83 -4.43
C LEU A 139 -31.12 -19.05 -5.82
N ARG A 140 -30.61 -20.05 -6.53
CA ARG A 140 -31.41 -20.82 -7.50
C ARG A 140 -31.39 -22.27 -7.07
N GLY A 141 -32.39 -22.68 -6.29
CA GLY A 141 -32.63 -24.10 -5.98
C GLY A 141 -32.74 -24.49 -4.50
N GLY A 142 -32.93 -23.55 -3.56
CA GLY A 142 -33.43 -23.89 -2.22
C GLY A 142 -32.53 -24.79 -1.34
N GLN A 143 -31.21 -24.78 -1.54
CA GLN A 143 -30.25 -25.39 -0.62
C GLN A 143 -29.02 -24.49 -0.49
N VAL A 144 -28.97 -23.69 0.59
CA VAL A 144 -27.73 -23.08 1.06
C VAL A 144 -26.95 -24.19 1.76
N ARG A 145 -25.85 -24.65 1.16
CA ARG A 145 -24.85 -25.41 1.93
C ARG A 145 -24.00 -24.40 2.68
N PRO A 146 -23.94 -24.44 4.02
CA PRO A 146 -23.09 -23.52 4.77
C PRO A 146 -21.61 -23.98 4.75
N ALA A 147 -20.69 -23.03 4.62
CA ALA A 147 -19.22 -23.18 4.66
C ALA A 147 -18.70 -23.78 5.99
N ILE A 148 -19.58 -23.99 6.96
CA ILE A 148 -19.28 -24.54 8.27
C ILE A 148 -18.94 -26.05 8.21
N ASP A 149 -18.95 -26.68 7.04
CA ASP A 149 -18.59 -28.11 6.92
C ASP A 149 -17.07 -28.40 7.03
N LYS A 150 -16.17 -27.41 6.91
CA LYS A 150 -14.73 -27.63 7.22
C LYS A 150 -14.47 -27.79 8.73
N TRP A 151 -15.28 -27.17 9.59
CA TRP A 151 -15.16 -27.34 11.05
C TRP A 151 -15.56 -28.75 11.51
N HIS A 152 -16.44 -29.43 10.77
CA HIS A 152 -16.80 -30.82 11.04
C HIS A 152 -15.65 -31.81 10.77
N LEU A 153 -14.67 -31.47 9.93
CA LEU A 153 -13.45 -32.26 9.73
C LEU A 153 -12.42 -32.02 10.84
N PHE A 154 -12.30 -30.79 11.34
CA PHE A 154 -11.44 -30.46 12.49
C PHE A 154 -11.98 -31.07 13.80
N CYS A 155 -13.31 -31.14 13.97
CA CYS A 155 -13.94 -31.82 15.11
C CYS A 155 -13.89 -33.36 15.02
N LYS A 156 -13.66 -33.95 13.83
CA LYS A 156 -13.63 -35.41 13.66
C LYS A 156 -12.42 -36.06 14.35
N ASP A 157 -11.38 -35.27 14.62
CA ASP A 157 -10.15 -35.70 15.30
C ASP A 157 -10.19 -35.55 16.83
N ASN A 158 -11.23 -34.94 17.41
CA ASN A 158 -11.34 -34.77 18.86
C ASN A 158 -12.68 -35.29 19.41
N ARG A 159 -12.87 -36.61 19.30
CA ARG A 159 -14.07 -37.38 19.70
C ARG A 159 -14.43 -37.27 21.20
N GLN A 160 -13.62 -36.58 22.01
CA GLN A 160 -13.80 -36.54 23.47
C GLN A 160 -14.67 -35.37 23.99
N HIS A 161 -14.98 -34.35 23.18
CA HIS A 161 -15.72 -33.17 23.67
C HIS A 161 -17.23 -33.16 23.40
N CYS A 162 -17.77 -33.98 22.48
CA CYS A 162 -19.20 -33.99 22.18
C CYS A 162 -20.07 -34.87 23.09
N ALA A 163 -19.49 -35.72 23.96
CA ALA A 163 -20.27 -36.62 24.82
C ALA A 163 -20.86 -35.98 26.09
N ARG A 164 -20.81 -34.64 26.25
CA ARG A 164 -21.25 -33.92 27.47
C ARG A 164 -22.44 -32.96 27.28
N ARG A 165 -23.25 -33.13 26.23
CA ARG A 165 -24.55 -32.45 26.13
C ARG A 165 -25.60 -33.46 25.69
N GLY A 166 -26.13 -34.19 26.67
CA GLY A 166 -27.15 -35.20 26.46
C GLY A 166 -28.42 -34.58 25.88
N LEU A 167 -28.79 -35.06 24.69
CA LEU A 167 -30.14 -34.96 24.14
C LEU A 167 -30.48 -36.33 23.56
N SER A 168 -30.91 -37.21 24.48
CA SER A 168 -31.77 -38.36 24.19
C SER A 168 -33.21 -37.92 24.44
N SER A 169 -34.09 -38.16 23.46
CA SER A 169 -35.57 -38.08 23.47
C SER A 169 -36.21 -36.77 23.92
#